data_AF-A0A8T3L1J0-F1
#
_entry.id   AF-A0A8T3L1J0-F1
#
_cell.length_a   1.000
_cell.length_b   1.000
_cell.length_c   1.000
_cell.angle_alpha   90.00
_cell.angle_beta   90.00
_cell.angle_gamma   90.00
#
_symmetry.space_group_name_H-M   'P 1'
#
loop_
_entity.id
_entity.type
_entity.pdbx_description
1 polymer ?
#
loop_
_entity_poly.entity_id
_entity_poly.type
_entity_poly.pdbx_seq_one_letter_code
_entity_poly.pdbx_strand_id
1 'polypeptide(L)'
;MPTGTQVSAYISEETKAQVEAYTKSHGVKKAYLIEEALQHYLQALREIPEDLIIPSRLVLTAEAMEEVADHIAQESQPTEALRALFRE
;
A
#
# COMPACT_ATOMS: atom_id res chain seq x y z
N MET A 1 -6.78 -28.25 -22.07
CA MET A 1 -5.62 -27.38 -21.71
C MET A 1 -6.11 -26.42 -20.64
N PRO A 2 -5.37 -26.15 -19.56
CA PRO A 2 -5.82 -25.15 -18.58
C PRO A 2 -5.84 -23.79 -19.28
N THR A 3 -7.02 -23.17 -19.33
CA THR A 3 -7.27 -21.88 -20.01
C THR A 3 -6.88 -20.72 -19.09
N GLY A 4 -5.58 -20.49 -18.91
CA GLY A 4 -5.08 -19.39 -18.08
C GLY A 4 -3.67 -18.95 -18.47
N THR A 5 -3.42 -17.65 -18.36
CA THR A 5 -2.09 -17.04 -18.52
C THR A 5 -1.40 -16.98 -17.16
N GLN A 6 -0.11 -17.30 -17.11
CA GLN A 6 0.68 -17.26 -15.87
C GLN A 6 1.35 -15.90 -15.69
N VAL A 7 1.30 -15.37 -14.46
CA VAL A 7 2.03 -14.16 -14.04
C VAL A 7 3.06 -14.56 -12.97
N SER A 8 4.27 -14.02 -13.05
CA SER A 8 5.33 -14.19 -12.06
C SER A 8 5.86 -12.83 -11.59
N ALA A 9 6.04 -12.68 -10.28
CA ALA A 9 6.60 -11.48 -9.66
C ALA A 9 7.30 -11.84 -8.35
N TYR A 10 8.31 -11.06 -7.97
CA TYR A 10 8.90 -11.12 -6.64
C TYR A 10 8.04 -10.31 -5.67
N ILE A 11 7.80 -10.87 -4.48
CA ILE A 11 7.09 -10.21 -3.38
C ILE A 11 7.93 -10.29 -2.11
N SER A 12 7.66 -9.42 -1.14
CA SER A 12 8.30 -9.52 0.17
C SER A 12 7.84 -10.77 0.93
N GLU A 13 8.69 -11.29 1.82
CA GLU A 13 8.31 -12.39 2.73
C GLU A 13 7.10 -12.03 3.60
N GLU A 14 6.97 -10.76 3.99
CA GLU A 14 5.79 -10.26 4.70
C GLU A 14 4.51 -10.41 3.87
N THR A 15 4.52 -9.99 2.61
CA THR A 15 3.36 -10.11 1.71
C THR A 15 2.98 -11.57 1.51
N LYS A 16 3.98 -12.43 1.33
CA LYS A 16 3.77 -13.88 1.21
C LYS A 16 3.08 -14.45 2.45
N ALA A 17 3.53 -14.08 3.65
CA ALA A 17 2.94 -14.52 4.90
C ALA A 17 1.48 -14.07 5.03
N GLN A 18 1.17 -12.83 4.65
CA GLN A 18 -0.21 -12.30 4.66
C GLN A 18 -1.13 -13.06 3.70
N VAL A 19 -0.67 -13.33 2.46
CA VAL A 19 -1.40 -14.13 1.47
C VAL A 19 -1.68 -15.54 1.99
N GLU A 20 -0.69 -16.16 2.63
CA GLU A 20 -0.83 -17.50 3.21
C GLU A 20 -1.81 -17.53 4.39
N ALA A 21 -1.73 -16.57 5.29
CA ALA A 21 -2.65 -16.44 6.40
C ALA A 21 -4.10 -16.25 5.91
N TYR A 22 -4.32 -15.37 4.93
CA TYR A 22 -5.64 -15.09 4.39
C TYR A 22 -6.25 -16.31 3.70
N THR A 23 -5.49 -16.96 2.81
CA THR A 23 -5.97 -18.16 2.09
C THR A 23 -6.30 -19.31 3.04
N LYS A 24 -5.51 -19.48 4.11
CA LYS A 24 -5.76 -20.49 5.14
C LYS A 24 -7.01 -20.20 5.97
N SER A 25 -7.23 -18.95 6.37
CA SER A 25 -8.39 -18.58 7.21
C SER A 25 -9.71 -18.56 6.43
N HIS A 26 -9.69 -18.19 5.15
CA HIS A 26 -10.90 -18.05 4.32
C HIS A 26 -11.15 -19.24 3.39
N GLY A 27 -10.24 -20.22 3.34
CA GLY A 27 -10.39 -21.42 2.51
C GLY A 27 -10.33 -21.15 1.00
N VAL A 28 -9.72 -20.05 0.58
CA VAL A 28 -9.62 -19.65 -0.84
C VAL A 28 -8.27 -20.02 -1.44
N LYS A 29 -8.23 -20.25 -2.75
CA LYS A 29 -6.97 -20.55 -3.47
C LYS A 29 -6.13 -19.27 -3.61
N LYS A 30 -4.79 -19.42 -3.52
CA LYS A 30 -3.85 -18.31 -3.76
C LYS A 30 -4.06 -17.65 -5.13
N ALA A 31 -4.23 -18.46 -6.17
CA ALA A 31 -4.49 -17.94 -7.52
C ALA A 31 -5.79 -17.12 -7.62
N TYR A 32 -6.85 -17.55 -6.90
CA TYR A 32 -8.11 -16.80 -6.84
C TYR A 32 -7.94 -15.46 -6.14
N LEU A 33 -7.24 -15.45 -4.99
CA LEU A 33 -6.94 -14.22 -4.26
C LEU A 33 -6.13 -13.22 -5.10
N ILE A 34 -5.12 -13.71 -5.84
CA ILE A 34 -4.28 -12.87 -6.70
C ILE A 34 -5.10 -12.27 -7.84
N GLU A 35 -5.92 -13.09 -8.52
CA GLU A 35 -6.77 -12.63 -9.61
C GLU A 35 -7.76 -11.55 -9.14
N GLU A 36 -8.48 -11.80 -8.04
CA GLU A 36 -9.38 -10.83 -7.43
C GLU A 36 -8.65 -9.53 -7.09
N ALA A 37 -7.51 -9.61 -6.39
CA ALA A 37 -6.74 -8.43 -6.00
C ALA A 37 -6.31 -7.59 -7.22
N LEU A 38 -5.87 -8.24 -8.30
CA LEU A 38 -5.50 -7.56 -9.54
C LEU A 38 -6.71 -6.90 -10.21
N GLN A 39 -7.87 -7.59 -10.23
CA GLN A 39 -9.10 -7.03 -10.79
C GLN A 39 -9.58 -5.82 -10.01
N HIS A 40 -9.61 -5.89 -8.67
CA HIS A 40 -9.97 -4.76 -7.80
C HIS A 40 -9.03 -3.58 -8.01
N TYR A 41 -7.72 -3.82 -8.08
CA TYR A 41 -6.74 -2.77 -8.31
C TYR A 41 -6.93 -2.11 -9.69
N LEU A 42 -7.03 -2.89 -10.77
CA LEU A 42 -7.21 -2.36 -12.12
C LEU A 42 -8.56 -1.66 -12.31
N GLN A 43 -9.61 -2.09 -11.60
CA GLN A 43 -10.89 -1.39 -11.60
C GLN A 43 -10.78 -0.04 -10.89
N ALA A 44 -10.12 0.01 -9.72
CA ALA A 44 -9.89 1.25 -9.00
C ALA A 44 -9.12 2.28 -9.85
N LEU A 45 -8.10 1.84 -10.60
CA LEU A 45 -7.36 2.72 -11.52
C LEU A 45 -8.23 3.33 -12.64
N ARG A 46 -9.31 2.66 -13.05
CA ARG A 46 -10.23 3.18 -14.09
C ARG A 46 -11.24 4.17 -13.53
N GLU A 47 -11.64 3.99 -12.28
CA GLU A 47 -12.68 4.81 -11.63
C GLU A 47 -12.11 6.04 -10.95
N ILE A 48 -10.85 5.96 -10.49
CA ILE A 48 -10.20 7.00 -9.70
C ILE A 48 -9.25 7.78 -10.62
N PRO A 49 -9.41 9.11 -10.74
CA PRO A 49 -8.42 9.99 -11.36
C PRO A 49 -7.01 9.74 -10.81
N GLU A 50 -5.97 9.71 -11.67
CA GLU A 50 -4.59 9.35 -11.27
C GLU A 50 -4.04 10.21 -10.13
N ASP A 51 -4.53 11.45 -10.01
CA ASP A 51 -4.21 12.43 -8.97
C ASP A 51 -4.78 12.10 -7.58
N LEU A 52 -5.65 11.09 -7.45
CA LEU A 52 -6.25 10.66 -6.18
C LEU A 52 -5.69 9.33 -5.66
N ILE A 53 -4.79 8.66 -6.39
CA ILE A 53 -4.18 7.42 -5.93
C ILE A 53 -3.00 7.74 -5.01
N ILE A 54 -3.21 7.63 -3.69
CA ILE A 54 -2.12 7.73 -2.72
C ILE A 54 -1.30 6.43 -2.80
N PRO A 55 -0.01 6.48 -3.17
CA PRO A 55 0.81 5.28 -3.23
C PRO A 55 0.95 4.69 -1.83
N SER A 56 0.77 3.37 -1.72
CA SER A 56 0.90 2.64 -0.45
C SER A 56 2.33 2.60 0.10
N ARG A 57 3.31 3.02 -0.70
CA ARG A 57 4.72 3.12 -0.34
C ARG A 57 5.28 4.46 -0.82
N LEU A 58 5.84 5.21 0.10
CA LEU A 58 6.67 6.37 -0.20
C LEU A 58 8.12 5.93 -0.31
N VAL A 59 8.76 6.23 -1.43
CA VAL A 59 10.20 5.98 -1.64
C VAL A 59 10.92 7.29 -1.40
N LEU A 60 11.80 7.30 -0.40
CA LEU A 60 12.60 8.47 -0.02
C LEU A 60 14.06 8.24 -0.38
N THR A 61 14.82 9.33 -0.54
CA THR A 61 16.28 9.26 -0.52
C THR A 61 16.76 8.99 0.90
N ALA A 62 18.04 8.62 1.06
CA ALA A 62 18.61 8.36 2.37
C ALA A 62 18.58 9.63 3.25
N GLU A 63 18.93 10.77 2.66
CA GLU A 63 18.94 12.08 3.34
C GLU A 63 17.54 12.49 3.79
N ALA A 64 16.53 12.33 2.91
CA ALA A 64 15.15 12.63 3.27
C ALA A 64 14.62 11.70 4.36
N MET A 65 15.06 10.44 4.40
CA MET A 65 14.68 9.50 5.46
C MET A 65 15.27 9.89 6.82
N GLU A 66 16.52 10.38 6.86
CA GLU A 66 17.15 10.89 8.08
C GLU A 66 16.41 12.11 8.62
N GLU A 67 16.08 13.09 7.77
CA GLU A 67 15.30 14.28 8.16
C GLU A 67 13.94 13.90 8.75
N VAL A 68 13.23 12.95 8.12
CA VAL A 68 11.94 12.47 8.61
C VAL A 68 12.09 11.78 9.97
N ALA A 69 13.11 10.94 10.13
CA ALA A 69 13.37 10.24 11.40
C ALA A 69 13.65 11.24 12.55
N ASP A 70 14.47 12.26 12.29
CA ASP A 70 14.78 13.31 13.26
C ASP A 70 13.53 14.11 13.65
N HIS A 71 12.69 14.48 12.66
CA HIS A 71 11.45 15.21 12.93
C HIS A 71 10.44 14.40 13.76
N ILE A 72 10.33 13.09 13.53
CA ILE A 72 9.47 12.20 14.33
C ILE A 72 10.01 12.11 15.77
N ALA A 73 11.33 11.96 15.94
CA ALA A 73 11.94 11.83 17.26
C ALA A 73 11.85 13.12 18.11
N GLN A 74 11.86 14.29 17.46
CA GLN A 74 11.81 15.59 18.14
C GLN A 74 10.43 15.99 18.67
N GLU A 75 9.36 15.25 18.34
CA GLU A 75 7.96 15.53 18.74
C GLU A 75 7.59 17.02 18.59
N SER A 76 7.87 17.59 17.43
CA SER A 76 7.68 19.03 17.17
C SER A 76 6.24 19.46 17.44
N GLN A 77 6.07 20.59 18.14
CA GLN A 77 4.73 21.10 18.40
C GLN A 77 4.03 21.56 17.10
N PRO A 78 2.70 21.37 16.98
CA PRO A 78 1.93 21.88 15.85
C PRO A 78 2.15 23.39 15.67
N THR A 79 2.41 23.81 14.44
CA THR A 79 2.56 25.23 14.09
C THR A 79 1.26 26.00 14.35
N GLU A 80 1.35 27.32 14.53
CA GLU A 80 0.17 28.15 14.74
C GLU A 80 -0.83 28.05 13.58
N ALA A 81 -0.33 28.01 12.34
CA ALA A 81 -1.15 27.81 11.14
C ALA A 81 -1.90 26.47 11.16
N LEU A 82 -1.23 25.38 11.57
CA LEU A 82 -1.88 24.07 11.70
C LEU A 82 -2.95 24.10 12.79
N ARG A 83 -2.69 24.72 13.95
CA ARG A 83 -3.69 24.87 15.02
C ARG A 83 -4.87 25.74 14.60
N ALA A 84 -4.68 26.73 13.73
CA ALA A 84 -5.76 27.54 13.19
C ALA A 84 -6.65 26.72 12.26
N LEU A 85 -6.07 25.92 11.35
CA LEU A 85 -6.79 25.05 10.42
C LEU A 85 -7.75 24.07 11.11
N PHE A 86 -7.36 23.49 12.26
CA PHE A 86 -8.17 22.52 13.01
C PHE A 86 -9.18 23.16 14.00
N ARG A 87 -9.23 24.49 14.11
CA ARG A 87 -10.19 25.21 14.99
C ARG A 87 -11.39 25.79 14.24
N GLU A 88 -11.37 25.75 12.90
CA GLU A 88 -12.53 25.96 12.04
C GLU A 88 -13.34 24.65 11.89
#